data_AF-A0A2M9XYW8-F1
#
_entry.id   AF-A0A2M9XYW8-F1
#
_cell.length_a   1.000
_cell.length_b   1.000
_cell.length_c   1.000
_cell.angle_alpha   90.00
_cell.angle_beta   90.00
_cell.angle_gamma   90.00
#
_symmetry.space_group_name_H-M   'P 1'
#
loop_
_entity.id
_entity.type
_entity.pdbx_description
1 polymer ?
#
loop_
_entity_poly.entity_id
_entity_poly.type
_entity_poly.pdbx_seq_one_letter_code
_entity_poly.pdbx_strand_id
1 'polypeptide(L)'
;MKHLLSTLGTILVSSVSFFFLYSESQNLVLAGVLAGVIFIYSLVLVLGERKLFPEIKADLVLCASVGALLGLSIAAFPVSLLNDYGYKSIAIFVAVLLFLTGIKTGVAFAKKPGLAIFGGGNGGSGSSFQIPGLETASSQIKDKILDTSVVIDGRILDIADTHFLDGPLILPNFVLREIQLISDSSDPIKRARGRRGLEMLNKLQRKGSIEVKITYTDYSDTREVDAKLVKLARDTGGAVVTNDFNLNKVAELQGVRVLNLNNLANALKPVVLPGEEFQISVIKEGKDENQGIGYLEDGTMVVIENGGHLVGKDVRVVVTSIIQTAAGKMIFTKVQNGNNNYNKS
;
A
#
# COMPACT_ATOMS: atom_id res chain seq x y z
N MET A 1 6.77 -19.96 -12.39
CA MET A 1 5.39 -20.49 -12.29
C MET A 1 4.37 -19.73 -13.17
N LYS A 2 4.28 -18.39 -13.12
CA LYS A 2 3.32 -17.62 -13.95
C LYS A 2 3.43 -17.85 -15.48
N HIS A 3 4.65 -18.00 -15.99
CA HIS A 3 4.89 -18.26 -17.43
C HIS A 3 4.33 -19.60 -17.91
N LEU A 4 4.47 -20.65 -17.09
CA LEU A 4 4.02 -22.00 -17.41
C LEU A 4 2.48 -22.06 -17.44
N LEU A 5 1.84 -21.32 -16.52
CA LEU A 5 0.37 -21.18 -16.45
C LEU A 5 -0.19 -20.43 -17.66
N SER A 6 0.47 -19.36 -18.11
CA SER A 6 0.04 -18.59 -19.28
C SER A 6 0.18 -19.39 -20.58
N THR A 7 1.27 -20.13 -20.77
CA THR A 7 1.45 -21.00 -21.95
C THR A 7 0.53 -22.21 -21.92
N LEU A 8 0.20 -22.74 -20.74
CA LEU A 8 -0.83 -23.77 -20.59
C LEU A 8 -2.23 -23.23 -20.96
N GLY A 9 -2.51 -21.98 -20.59
CA GLY A 9 -3.76 -21.30 -20.94
C GLY A 9 -3.96 -21.13 -22.45
N THR A 10 -2.91 -20.77 -23.20
CA THR A 10 -3.01 -20.62 -24.67
C THR A 10 -3.22 -21.96 -25.37
N ILE A 11 -2.57 -23.02 -24.87
CA ILE A 11 -2.77 -24.38 -25.37
C ILE A 11 -4.21 -24.83 -25.11
N LEU A 12 -4.74 -24.60 -23.90
CA LEU A 12 -6.13 -24.92 -23.55
C LEU A 12 -7.15 -24.18 -24.44
N VAL A 13 -6.99 -22.87 -24.61
CA VAL A 13 -7.89 -22.06 -25.45
C VAL A 13 -7.87 -22.54 -26.90
N SER A 14 -6.69 -22.89 -27.43
CA SER A 14 -6.55 -23.43 -28.78
C SER A 14 -7.20 -24.82 -28.92
N SER A 15 -6.97 -25.72 -27.96
CA SER A 15 -7.57 -27.06 -27.98
C SER A 15 -9.10 -27.03 -27.87
N VAL A 16 -9.65 -26.15 -27.03
CA VAL A 16 -11.10 -25.96 -26.90
C VAL A 16 -11.68 -25.35 -28.19
N SER A 17 -10.99 -24.38 -28.79
CA SER A 17 -11.41 -23.77 -30.07
C SER A 17 -11.42 -24.77 -31.22
N PHE A 18 -10.42 -25.66 -31.30
CA PHE A 18 -10.36 -26.73 -32.27
C PHE A 18 -11.55 -27.70 -32.15
N PHE A 19 -11.87 -28.13 -30.93
CA PHE A 19 -12.96 -29.07 -30.68
C PHE A 19 -14.32 -28.47 -31.06
N PHE A 20 -14.54 -27.19 -30.73
CA PHE A 20 -15.78 -26.49 -31.07
C PHE A 20 -15.94 -26.28 -32.58
N LEU A 21 -14.86 -25.88 -33.27
CA LEU A 21 -14.86 -25.69 -34.73
C LEU A 21 -15.00 -27.01 -35.50
N TYR A 22 -14.46 -28.11 -34.95
CA TYR A 22 -14.63 -29.44 -35.52
C TYR A 22 -16.08 -29.93 -35.38
N SER A 23 -16.70 -29.69 -34.22
CA SER A 23 -18.11 -30.04 -33.96
C SER A 23 -19.06 -29.34 -34.94
N GLU A 24 -18.80 -28.08 -35.30
CA GLU A 24 -19.68 -27.29 -36.17
C GLU A 24 -19.43 -27.53 -37.67
N SER A 25 -18.17 -27.66 -38.10
CA SER A 25 -17.85 -27.71 -39.54
C SER A 25 -17.77 -29.12 -40.14
N GLN A 26 -17.63 -30.17 -39.31
CA GLN A 26 -17.32 -31.56 -39.68
C GLN A 26 -16.12 -31.73 -40.65
N ASN A 27 -15.30 -30.69 -40.84
CA ASN A 27 -14.18 -30.67 -41.76
C ASN A 27 -12.87 -30.50 -40.98
N LEU A 28 -12.08 -31.58 -40.90
CA LEU A 28 -10.82 -31.66 -40.14
C LEU A 28 -9.80 -30.59 -40.56
N VAL A 29 -9.70 -30.30 -41.86
CA VAL A 29 -8.71 -29.35 -42.41
C VAL A 29 -9.06 -27.91 -42.02
N LEU A 30 -10.33 -27.52 -42.11
CA LEU A 30 -10.76 -26.16 -41.80
C LEU A 30 -10.65 -25.85 -40.29
N ALA A 31 -11.04 -26.80 -39.45
CA ALA A 31 -10.92 -26.70 -38.00
C ALA A 31 -9.45 -26.60 -37.55
N GLY A 32 -8.56 -27.39 -38.17
CA GLY A 32 -7.12 -27.36 -37.89
C GLY A 32 -6.45 -26.04 -38.27
N VAL A 33 -6.77 -25.48 -39.45
CA VAL A 33 -6.22 -24.20 -39.89
C VAL A 33 -6.67 -23.06 -38.98
N LEU A 34 -7.96 -22.98 -38.67
CA LEU A 34 -8.50 -21.92 -37.80
C LEU A 34 -7.97 -22.03 -36.37
N ALA A 35 -7.87 -23.23 -35.80
CA ALA A 35 -7.27 -23.43 -34.49
C ALA A 35 -5.77 -23.09 -34.47
N GLY A 36 -5.05 -23.39 -35.57
CA GLY A 36 -3.65 -22.99 -35.75
C GLY A 36 -3.48 -21.46 -35.78
N VAL A 37 -4.38 -20.74 -36.47
CA VAL A 37 -4.38 -19.27 -36.48
C VAL A 37 -4.66 -18.69 -35.09
N ILE A 38 -5.62 -19.27 -34.36
CA ILE A 38 -5.94 -18.88 -32.98
C ILE A 38 -4.75 -19.15 -32.05
N PHE A 39 -4.06 -20.29 -32.22
CA PHE A 39 -2.86 -20.62 -31.47
C PHE A 39 -1.73 -19.63 -31.74
N ILE A 40 -1.46 -19.30 -33.00
CA ILE A 40 -0.43 -18.32 -33.38
C ILE A 40 -0.78 -16.93 -32.82
N TYR A 41 -2.04 -16.50 -32.92
CA TYR A 41 -2.49 -15.23 -32.35
C TYR A 41 -2.34 -15.20 -30.83
N SER A 42 -2.75 -16.26 -30.14
CA SER A 42 -2.62 -16.41 -28.69
C SER A 42 -1.15 -16.47 -28.25
N LEU A 43 -0.29 -17.09 -29.05
CA LEU A 43 1.16 -17.14 -28.83
C LEU A 43 1.79 -15.75 -29.02
N VAL A 44 1.35 -14.98 -30.02
CA VAL A 44 1.80 -13.60 -30.26
C VAL A 44 1.36 -12.67 -29.12
N LEU A 45 0.18 -12.84 -28.54
CA LEU A 45 -0.24 -12.07 -27.36
C LEU A 45 0.63 -12.36 -26.14
N VAL A 46 1.03 -13.62 -25.93
CA VAL A 46 1.82 -14.04 -24.76
C VAL A 46 3.32 -13.76 -24.94
N LEU A 47 3.87 -13.96 -26.15
CA LEU A 47 5.30 -13.74 -26.44
C LEU A 47 5.61 -12.31 -26.91
N GLY A 48 4.61 -11.59 -27.42
CA GLY A 48 4.70 -10.21 -27.88
C GLY A 48 5.09 -9.23 -26.78
N GLU A 49 4.88 -9.60 -25.51
CA GLU A 49 5.33 -8.84 -24.33
C GLU A 49 6.85 -8.62 -24.28
N ARG A 50 7.68 -9.44 -24.94
CA ARG A 50 9.14 -9.42 -24.68
C ARG A 50 10.07 -9.16 -25.86
N LYS A 51 9.66 -9.28 -27.13
CA LYS A 51 10.67 -9.28 -28.21
C LYS A 51 10.35 -8.62 -29.55
N LEU A 52 9.09 -8.46 -29.97
CA LEU A 52 8.81 -7.94 -31.31
C LEU A 52 8.30 -6.49 -31.36
N PHE A 53 7.56 -6.00 -30.34
CA PHE A 53 7.03 -4.63 -30.34
C PHE A 53 7.04 -4.03 -28.93
N PRO A 54 8.16 -3.45 -28.46
CA PRO A 54 8.23 -2.81 -27.14
C PRO A 54 7.24 -1.63 -26.96
N GLU A 55 6.66 -1.13 -28.04
CA GLU A 55 5.73 0.01 -28.02
C GLU A 55 4.24 -0.38 -28.09
N ILE A 56 3.90 -1.60 -28.51
CA ILE A 56 2.50 -2.00 -28.71
C ILE A 56 2.06 -2.93 -27.57
N LYS A 57 1.30 -2.37 -26.63
CA LYS A 57 0.76 -3.09 -25.47
C LYS A 57 -0.21 -4.20 -25.91
N ALA A 58 -0.11 -5.39 -25.33
CA ALA A 58 -1.00 -6.52 -25.60
C ALA A 58 -2.48 -6.19 -25.35
N ASP A 59 -2.76 -5.36 -24.34
CA ASP A 59 -4.11 -4.86 -24.04
C ASP A 59 -4.73 -4.08 -25.21
N LEU A 60 -3.92 -3.35 -25.98
CA LEU A 60 -4.37 -2.62 -27.17
C LEU A 60 -4.80 -3.59 -28.28
N VAL A 61 -4.01 -4.64 -28.49
CA VAL A 61 -4.25 -5.66 -29.52
C VAL A 61 -5.50 -6.47 -29.17
N LEU A 62 -5.65 -6.86 -27.90
CA LEU A 62 -6.82 -7.60 -27.42
C LEU A 62 -8.09 -6.76 -27.56
N CYS A 63 -8.12 -5.54 -27.03
CA CYS A 63 -9.30 -4.68 -27.12
C CYS A 63 -9.64 -4.31 -28.58
N ALA A 64 -8.63 -4.10 -29.43
CA ALA A 64 -8.84 -3.88 -30.86
C ALA A 64 -9.47 -5.12 -31.54
N SER A 65 -9.01 -6.33 -31.22
CA SER A 65 -9.58 -7.57 -31.76
C SER A 65 -11.00 -7.83 -31.28
N VAL A 66 -11.29 -7.59 -30.00
CA VAL A 66 -12.64 -7.75 -29.43
C VAL A 66 -13.59 -6.71 -30.03
N GLY A 67 -13.14 -5.45 -30.15
CA GLY A 67 -13.90 -4.40 -30.82
C GLY A 67 -14.17 -4.71 -32.28
N ALA A 68 -13.20 -5.29 -33.00
CA ALA A 68 -13.37 -5.74 -34.38
C ALA A 68 -14.41 -6.86 -34.51
N LEU A 69 -14.36 -7.87 -33.61
CA LEU A 69 -15.30 -8.99 -33.60
C LEU A 69 -16.73 -8.54 -33.27
N LEU A 70 -16.89 -7.63 -32.30
CA LEU A 70 -18.19 -7.06 -31.96
C LEU A 70 -18.73 -6.19 -33.11
N GLY A 71 -17.87 -5.38 -33.74
CA GLY A 71 -18.24 -4.59 -34.93
C GLY A 71 -18.72 -5.47 -36.08
N LEU A 72 -18.06 -6.62 -36.31
CA LEU A 72 -18.45 -7.58 -37.34
C LEU A 72 -19.74 -8.33 -36.98
N SER A 73 -19.92 -8.68 -35.71
CA SER A 73 -21.14 -9.35 -35.21
C SER A 73 -22.36 -8.45 -35.35
N ILE A 74 -22.21 -7.15 -35.05
CA ILE A 74 -23.27 -6.15 -35.24
C ILE A 74 -23.52 -5.92 -36.74
N ALA A 75 -22.48 -5.97 -37.57
CA ALA A 75 -22.61 -5.82 -39.02
C ALA A 75 -23.36 -6.97 -39.71
N ALA A 76 -23.41 -8.16 -39.11
CA ALA A 76 -24.06 -9.32 -39.69
C ALA A 76 -25.55 -9.08 -40.01
N PHE A 77 -26.26 -8.34 -39.15
CA PHE A 77 -27.68 -8.03 -39.32
C PHE A 77 -28.01 -7.08 -40.49
N PRO A 78 -27.38 -5.89 -40.62
CA PRO A 78 -27.60 -5.04 -41.79
C PRO A 78 -27.04 -5.67 -43.08
N VAL A 79 -25.94 -6.43 -43.01
CA VAL A 79 -25.35 -7.09 -44.19
C VAL A 79 -26.25 -8.18 -44.75
N SER A 80 -26.90 -8.99 -43.91
CA SER A 80 -27.87 -9.99 -44.38
C SER A 80 -29.07 -9.33 -45.06
N LEU A 81 -29.62 -8.28 -44.44
CA LEU A 81 -30.73 -7.52 -45.00
C LEU A 81 -30.39 -6.94 -46.39
N LEU A 82 -29.23 -6.30 -46.55
CA LEU A 82 -28.82 -5.69 -47.82
C LEU A 82 -28.54 -6.71 -48.93
N ASN A 83 -28.07 -7.91 -48.56
CA ASN A 83 -27.83 -8.98 -49.52
C ASN A 83 -29.12 -9.56 -50.10
N ASP A 84 -30.18 -9.66 -49.29
CA ASP A 84 -31.49 -10.15 -49.74
C ASP A 84 -32.15 -9.22 -50.77
N TYR A 85 -31.91 -7.90 -50.67
CA TYR A 85 -32.35 -6.90 -51.65
C TYR A 85 -31.40 -6.73 -52.85
N GLY A 86 -30.35 -7.55 -52.97
CA GLY A 86 -29.45 -7.57 -54.13
C GLY A 86 -28.32 -6.52 -54.11
N TYR A 87 -28.17 -5.74 -53.05
CA TYR A 87 -27.16 -4.68 -52.94
C TYR A 87 -25.82 -5.18 -52.36
N LYS A 88 -25.22 -6.21 -52.97
CA LYS A 88 -24.00 -6.88 -52.46
C LYS A 88 -22.81 -5.93 -52.26
N SER A 89 -22.60 -4.98 -53.17
CA SER A 89 -21.51 -4.00 -53.06
C SER A 89 -21.67 -3.05 -51.88
N ILE A 90 -22.92 -2.68 -51.56
CA ILE A 90 -23.25 -1.82 -50.41
C ILE A 90 -23.13 -2.62 -49.12
N ALA A 91 -23.53 -3.89 -49.12
CA ALA A 91 -23.37 -4.78 -47.97
C ALA A 91 -21.90 -4.94 -47.56
N ILE A 92 -20.99 -5.15 -48.51
CA ILE A 92 -19.54 -5.24 -48.25
C ILE A 92 -19.02 -3.91 -47.68
N PHE A 93 -19.47 -2.78 -48.23
CA PHE A 93 -19.08 -1.46 -47.73
C PHE A 93 -19.49 -1.23 -46.27
N VAL A 94 -20.73 -1.60 -45.91
CA VAL A 94 -21.25 -1.51 -44.54
C VAL A 94 -20.46 -2.40 -43.57
N ALA A 95 -20.12 -3.62 -43.99
CA ALA A 95 -19.32 -4.55 -43.19
C ALA A 95 -17.93 -3.97 -42.86
N VAL A 96 -17.24 -3.42 -43.87
CA VAL A 96 -15.91 -2.82 -43.70
C VAL A 96 -15.97 -1.58 -42.80
N LEU A 97 -17.00 -0.74 -42.97
CA LEU A 97 -17.18 0.47 -42.16
C LEU A 97 -17.35 0.11 -40.68
N LEU A 98 -18.24 -0.85 -40.38
CA LEU A 98 -18.50 -1.28 -39.01
C LEU A 98 -17.31 -1.99 -38.36
N PHE A 99 -16.56 -2.78 -39.13
CA PHE A 99 -15.30 -3.39 -38.71
C PHE A 99 -14.26 -2.32 -38.30
N LEU A 100 -14.07 -1.28 -39.13
CA LEU A 100 -13.15 -0.19 -38.83
C LEU A 100 -13.60 0.64 -37.62
N THR A 101 -14.91 0.87 -37.47
CA THR A 101 -15.44 1.52 -36.26
C THR A 101 -15.21 0.69 -35.02
N GLY A 102 -15.41 -0.64 -35.11
CA GLY A 102 -15.16 -1.59 -34.02
C GLY A 102 -13.71 -1.58 -33.54
N ILE A 103 -12.75 -1.53 -34.47
CA ILE A 103 -11.32 -1.37 -34.15
C ILE A 103 -11.06 -0.03 -33.46
N LYS A 104 -11.59 1.09 -34.01
CA LYS A 104 -11.39 2.42 -33.42
C LYS A 104 -11.99 2.52 -32.02
N THR A 105 -13.17 1.95 -31.79
CA THR A 105 -13.78 1.90 -30.46
C THR A 105 -12.97 1.01 -29.52
N GLY A 106 -12.49 -0.15 -29.96
CA GLY A 106 -11.65 -1.04 -29.17
C GLY A 106 -10.33 -0.37 -28.73
N VAL A 107 -9.69 0.35 -29.66
CA VAL A 107 -8.47 1.14 -29.38
C VAL A 107 -8.76 2.33 -28.46
N ALA A 108 -9.87 3.04 -28.65
CA ALA A 108 -10.26 4.15 -27.78
C ALA A 108 -10.57 3.69 -26.35
N PHE A 109 -11.15 2.50 -26.18
CA PHE A 109 -11.36 1.87 -24.88
C PHE A 109 -10.04 1.47 -24.21
N ALA A 110 -9.07 0.93 -24.96
CA ALA A 110 -7.76 0.55 -24.43
C ALA A 110 -6.87 1.75 -24.02
N LYS A 111 -7.08 2.93 -24.61
CA LYS A 111 -6.30 4.13 -24.27
C LYS A 111 -6.82 4.86 -23.01
N LYS A 112 -8.02 4.55 -22.52
CA LYS A 112 -8.53 5.14 -21.28
C LYS A 112 -7.80 4.54 -20.06
N PRO A 113 -7.23 5.37 -19.17
CA PRO A 113 -6.60 4.87 -17.95
C PRO A 113 -7.67 4.22 -17.05
N GLY A 114 -7.52 2.93 -16.73
CA GLY A 114 -8.43 2.19 -15.84
C GLY A 114 -8.85 0.80 -16.31
N LEU A 115 -8.54 0.39 -17.55
CA LEU A 115 -9.00 -0.89 -18.12
C LEU A 115 -7.85 -1.87 -18.41
N ALA A 116 -6.97 -2.10 -17.43
CA ALA A 116 -5.95 -3.16 -17.52
C ALA A 116 -6.60 -4.51 -17.20
N ILE A 117 -7.29 -5.10 -18.19
CA ILE A 117 -7.98 -6.40 -18.07
C ILE A 117 -7.01 -7.52 -17.66
N PHE A 118 -5.72 -7.42 -18.03
CA PHE A 118 -4.69 -8.42 -17.75
C PHE A 118 -3.60 -7.98 -16.76
N GLY A 119 -3.82 -6.91 -15.98
CA GLY A 119 -2.91 -6.55 -14.88
C GLY A 119 -1.47 -6.21 -15.30
N GLY A 120 -1.23 -5.87 -16.56
CA GLY A 120 0.07 -5.47 -17.13
C GLY A 120 0.17 -3.99 -17.50
N GLY A 121 -0.82 -3.18 -17.12
CA GLY A 121 -0.83 -1.74 -17.37
C GLY A 121 -0.16 -0.97 -16.25
N ASN A 122 0.95 -0.29 -16.55
CA ASN A 122 1.61 0.68 -15.67
C ASN A 122 0.79 2.00 -15.53
N GLY A 123 -0.54 1.89 -15.38
CA GLY A 123 -1.48 3.00 -15.26
C GLY A 123 -2.16 2.95 -13.89
N GLY A 124 -2.18 4.09 -13.21
CA GLY A 124 -2.49 4.26 -11.79
C GLY A 124 -3.67 3.45 -11.24
N SER A 125 -3.48 3.02 -9.99
CA SER A 125 -4.47 2.43 -9.09
C SER A 125 -5.84 3.13 -9.21
N GLY A 126 -6.78 2.47 -9.86
CA GLY A 126 -8.15 2.94 -9.96
C GLY A 126 -9.00 1.98 -10.77
N SER A 127 -9.78 1.14 -10.08
CA SER A 127 -10.82 0.25 -10.62
C SER A 127 -10.37 -0.91 -11.51
N SER A 128 -9.70 -1.90 -10.93
CA SER A 128 -9.77 -3.27 -11.46
C SER A 128 -11.20 -3.80 -11.31
N PHE A 129 -11.80 -4.28 -12.40
CA PHE A 129 -13.08 -5.00 -12.40
C PHE A 129 -13.01 -6.18 -11.41
N GLN A 130 -13.73 -6.08 -10.30
CA GLN A 130 -13.79 -7.13 -9.27
C GLN A 130 -14.75 -8.24 -9.74
N ILE A 131 -14.19 -9.43 -10.00
CA ILE A 131 -14.98 -10.66 -10.15
C ILE A 131 -15.36 -11.12 -8.72
N PRO A 132 -16.65 -11.22 -8.37
CA PRO A 132 -17.07 -11.68 -7.05
C PRO A 132 -16.59 -13.13 -6.82
N GLY A 133 -15.76 -13.37 -5.80
CA GLY A 133 -15.33 -14.72 -5.39
C GLY A 133 -13.83 -15.04 -5.55
N LEU A 134 -13.03 -14.18 -6.18
CA LEU A 134 -11.57 -14.23 -6.07
C LEU A 134 -11.09 -13.05 -5.22
N GLU A 135 -11.02 -13.24 -3.91
CA GLU A 135 -10.31 -12.34 -3.02
C GLU A 135 -8.81 -12.38 -3.37
N THR A 136 -8.39 -11.47 -4.26
CA THR A 136 -6.97 -11.23 -4.46
C THR A 136 -6.49 -10.51 -3.21
N ALA A 137 -5.82 -11.26 -2.33
CA ALA A 137 -5.15 -10.78 -1.13
C ALA A 137 -3.97 -9.82 -1.44
N SER A 138 -4.23 -8.72 -2.15
CA SER A 138 -3.19 -7.72 -2.45
C SER A 138 -3.71 -6.28 -2.42
N SER A 139 -4.53 -5.96 -1.42
CA SER A 139 -4.54 -4.61 -0.84
C SER A 139 -3.39 -4.47 0.19
N GLN A 140 -2.23 -5.06 -0.10
CA GLN A 140 -1.03 -4.72 0.65
C GLN A 140 -0.58 -3.36 0.14
N ILE A 141 -0.58 -2.36 1.04
CA ILE A 141 0.10 -1.10 0.78
C ILE A 141 1.56 -1.42 0.57
N LYS A 142 1.97 -1.46 -0.70
CA LYS A 142 3.32 -1.89 -1.09
C LYS A 142 4.35 -0.85 -0.68
N ASP A 143 4.01 0.42 -0.84
CA ASP A 143 5.01 1.48 -0.79
C ASP A 143 4.86 2.34 0.46
N LYS A 144 5.93 2.45 1.25
CA LYS A 144 6.01 3.31 2.42
C LYS A 144 6.91 4.50 2.11
N ILE A 145 6.31 5.67 1.93
CA ILE A 145 7.02 6.87 1.49
C ILE A 145 7.57 7.59 2.72
N LEU A 146 8.88 7.77 2.78
CA LEU A 146 9.56 8.38 3.92
C LEU A 146 9.57 9.91 3.83
N ASP A 147 9.26 10.56 4.95
CA ASP A 147 9.44 11.98 5.19
C ASP A 147 10.81 12.29 5.86
N THR A 148 11.31 13.52 5.68
CA THR A 148 12.52 14.08 6.30
C THR A 148 12.53 13.89 7.82
N SER A 149 11.38 14.13 8.47
CA SER A 149 11.25 14.04 9.94
C SER A 149 11.54 12.63 10.49
N VAL A 150 11.09 11.59 9.77
CA VAL A 150 11.26 10.18 10.16
C VAL A 150 12.69 9.71 9.93
N VAL A 151 13.30 10.16 8.84
CA VAL A 151 14.68 9.81 8.50
C VAL A 151 15.66 10.39 9.52
N ILE A 152 15.47 11.63 9.95
CA ILE A 152 16.36 12.28 10.94
C ILE A 152 16.22 11.65 12.33
N ASP A 153 14.99 11.28 12.72
CA ASP A 153 14.70 10.63 14.01
C ASP A 153 15.45 9.29 14.13
N GLY A 154 15.31 8.44 13.09
CA GLY A 154 16.06 7.19 12.95
C GLY A 154 15.39 5.95 13.54
N ARG A 155 14.34 6.08 14.36
CA ARG A 155 13.60 4.91 14.91
C ARG A 155 12.99 4.00 13.84
N ILE A 156 12.84 4.51 12.62
CA ILE A 156 12.37 3.73 11.47
C ILE A 156 13.28 2.53 11.16
N LEU A 157 14.59 2.63 11.43
CA LEU A 157 15.53 1.52 11.26
C LEU A 157 15.21 0.40 12.24
N ASP A 158 15.10 0.73 13.52
CA ASP A 158 14.85 -0.25 14.57
C ASP A 158 13.50 -0.94 14.33
N ILE A 159 12.47 -0.17 13.95
CA ILE A 159 11.13 -0.71 13.65
C ILE A 159 11.18 -1.61 12.40
N ALA A 160 11.92 -1.21 11.35
CA ALA A 160 12.11 -2.05 10.17
C ALA A 160 12.76 -3.40 10.54
N ASP A 161 13.78 -3.39 11.40
CA ASP A 161 14.49 -4.60 11.83
C ASP A 161 13.62 -5.54 12.69
N THR A 162 12.60 -5.02 13.39
CA THR A 162 11.59 -5.87 14.06
C THR A 162 10.62 -6.58 13.11
N HIS A 163 10.68 -6.32 11.80
CA HIS A 163 9.74 -6.84 10.79
C HIS A 163 8.29 -6.38 11.02
N PHE A 164 8.09 -5.28 11.75
CA PHE A 164 6.77 -4.67 11.96
C PHE A 164 6.33 -3.81 10.77
N LEU A 165 7.28 -3.41 9.91
CA LEU A 165 7.01 -2.66 8.68
C LEU A 165 7.24 -3.54 7.46
N ASP A 166 6.20 -3.67 6.64
CA ASP A 166 6.24 -4.42 5.39
C ASP A 166 6.40 -3.51 4.16
N GLY A 167 7.04 -4.08 3.13
CA GLY A 167 7.18 -3.48 1.80
C GLY A 167 8.37 -2.54 1.66
N PRO A 168 8.79 -2.22 0.42
CA PRO A 168 9.91 -1.32 0.18
C PRO A 168 9.66 0.07 0.77
N LEU A 169 10.71 0.63 1.38
CA LEU A 169 10.72 2.03 1.80
C LEU A 169 11.07 2.90 0.59
N ILE A 170 10.16 3.78 0.20
CA ILE A 170 10.37 4.72 -0.89
C ILE A 170 10.95 6.00 -0.30
N LEU A 171 12.15 6.37 -0.73
CA LEU A 171 12.81 7.63 -0.40
C LEU A 171 12.72 8.59 -1.59
N PRO A 172 11.89 9.64 -1.53
CA PRO A 172 11.83 10.61 -2.61
C PRO A 172 13.12 11.44 -2.71
N ASN A 173 13.56 11.74 -3.93
CA ASN A 173 14.76 12.54 -4.14
C ASN A 173 14.63 13.96 -3.54
N PHE A 174 13.43 14.53 -3.50
CA PHE A 174 13.21 15.84 -2.87
C PHE A 174 13.41 15.83 -1.34
N VAL A 175 13.12 14.71 -0.66
CA VAL A 175 13.41 14.51 0.78
C VAL A 175 14.92 14.39 1.00
N LEU A 176 15.62 13.64 0.14
CA LEU A 176 17.08 13.55 0.19
C LEU A 176 17.75 14.94 0.05
N ARG A 177 17.27 15.75 -0.90
CA ARG A 177 17.77 17.11 -1.10
C ARG A 177 17.47 18.01 0.09
N GLU A 178 16.30 17.88 0.71
CA GLU A 178 15.98 18.65 1.92
C GLU A 178 16.93 18.30 3.07
N ILE A 179 17.21 17.01 3.30
CA ILE A 179 18.19 16.58 4.32
C ILE A 179 19.58 17.15 4.04
N GLN A 180 20.02 17.16 2.78
CA GLN A 180 21.30 17.77 2.37
C GLN A 180 21.32 19.29 2.64
N LEU A 181 20.25 20.01 2.29
CA LEU A 181 20.14 21.44 2.58
C LEU A 181 20.18 21.72 4.09
N ILE A 182 19.56 20.86 4.90
CA ILE A 182 19.63 20.94 6.36
C ILE A 182 21.07 20.65 6.85
N SER A 183 21.78 19.70 6.24
CA SER A 183 23.17 19.37 6.61
C SER A 183 24.18 20.45 6.24
N ASP A 184 23.85 21.33 5.30
CA ASP A 184 24.69 22.45 4.87
C ASP A 184 24.32 23.77 5.57
N SER A 185 23.36 23.73 6.50
CA SER A 185 22.88 24.92 7.21
C SER A 185 23.98 25.63 8.02
N SER A 186 23.93 26.97 8.04
CA SER A 186 24.78 27.81 8.89
C SER A 186 24.47 27.67 10.38
N ASP A 187 23.28 27.17 10.73
CA ASP A 187 22.88 26.84 12.09
C ASP A 187 23.50 25.50 12.54
N PRO A 188 24.35 25.46 13.59
CA PRO A 188 24.97 24.23 14.07
C PRO A 188 23.99 23.12 14.45
N ILE A 189 22.81 23.47 14.99
CA ILE A 189 21.80 22.50 15.44
C ILE A 189 21.15 21.85 14.23
N LYS A 190 20.73 22.65 13.25
CA LYS A 190 20.18 22.14 11.98
C LYS A 190 21.21 21.28 11.25
N ARG A 191 22.46 21.76 11.17
CA ARG A 191 23.57 21.02 10.56
C ARG A 191 23.79 19.65 11.19
N ALA A 192 23.78 19.58 12.53
CA ALA A 192 23.92 18.32 13.25
C ALA A 192 22.75 17.35 12.96
N ARG A 193 21.52 17.86 12.90
CA ARG A 193 20.33 17.06 12.52
C ARG A 193 20.41 16.55 11.08
N GLY A 194 20.82 17.39 10.13
CA GLY A 194 20.98 17.00 8.73
C GLY A 194 22.04 15.91 8.55
N ARG A 195 23.21 16.06 9.20
CA ARG A 195 24.25 15.02 9.20
C ARG A 195 23.76 13.70 9.79
N ARG A 196 22.99 13.76 10.88
CA ARG A 196 22.35 12.57 11.46
C ARG A 196 21.40 11.91 10.45
N GLY A 197 20.58 12.70 9.75
CA GLY A 197 19.70 12.17 8.70
C GLY A 197 20.46 11.45 7.58
N LEU A 198 21.55 12.03 7.07
CA LEU A 198 22.41 11.39 6.07
C LEU A 198 23.07 10.11 6.61
N GLU A 199 23.47 10.10 7.88
CA GLU A 199 23.99 8.89 8.54
C GLU A 199 22.93 7.80 8.62
N MET A 200 21.69 8.13 9.00
CA MET A 200 20.57 7.18 9.08
C MET A 200 20.19 6.63 7.71
N LEU A 201 20.20 7.44 6.65
CA LEU A 201 19.99 6.96 5.29
C LEU A 201 21.06 5.97 4.84
N ASN A 202 22.33 6.25 5.14
CA ASN A 202 23.42 5.31 4.86
C ASN A 202 23.25 3.99 5.61
N LYS A 203 22.79 4.04 6.86
CA LYS A 203 22.48 2.83 7.64
C LYS A 203 21.29 2.07 7.04
N LEU A 204 20.21 2.77 6.69
CA LEU A 204 19.03 2.19 6.02
C LEU A 204 19.41 1.46 4.73
N GLN A 205 20.28 2.04 3.90
CA GLN A 205 20.70 1.43 2.65
C GLN A 205 21.64 0.22 2.82
N ARG A 206 22.51 0.23 3.84
CA ARG A 206 23.56 -0.81 4.01
C ARG A 206 23.20 -1.92 4.97
N LYS A 207 22.42 -1.61 6.00
CA LYS A 207 22.10 -2.50 7.13
C LYS A 207 20.61 -2.80 7.25
N GLY A 208 19.75 -2.12 6.47
CA GLY A 208 18.31 -2.31 6.55
C GLY A 208 17.90 -3.72 6.17
N SER A 209 17.07 -4.32 7.01
CA SER A 209 16.29 -5.53 6.71
C SER A 209 15.31 -5.34 5.55
N ILE A 210 14.93 -4.09 5.25
CA ILE A 210 13.97 -3.71 4.21
C ILE A 210 14.66 -2.99 3.04
N GLU A 211 14.25 -3.31 1.81
CA GLU A 211 14.73 -2.65 0.59
C GLU A 211 14.32 -1.16 0.56
N VAL A 212 15.30 -0.28 0.36
CA VAL A 212 15.07 1.17 0.19
C VAL A 212 15.20 1.54 -1.29
N LYS A 213 14.14 2.12 -1.87
CA LYS A 213 14.10 2.58 -3.27
C LYS A 213 14.07 4.09 -3.36
N ILE A 214 14.98 4.66 -4.11
CA ILE A 214 14.96 6.11 -4.39
C ILE A 214 14.04 6.38 -5.57
N THR A 215 13.05 7.23 -5.36
CA THR A 215 12.15 7.72 -6.42
C THR A 215 12.57 9.11 -6.86
N TYR A 216 12.69 9.31 -8.18
CA TYR A 216 13.02 10.59 -8.80
C TYR A 216 11.79 11.36 -9.30
N THR A 217 10.59 10.84 -9.07
CA THR A 217 9.33 11.55 -9.33
C THR A 217 9.32 12.84 -8.51
N ASP A 218 9.12 13.96 -9.20
CA ASP A 218 9.03 15.28 -8.60
C ASP A 218 7.84 16.02 -9.22
N TYR A 219 7.25 16.91 -8.43
CA TYR A 219 6.06 17.66 -8.79
C TYR A 219 6.44 19.14 -8.87
N SER A 220 6.41 19.69 -10.09
CA SER A 220 6.76 21.09 -10.34
C SER A 220 5.65 22.06 -9.98
N ASP A 221 4.43 21.57 -9.78
CA ASP A 221 3.24 22.36 -9.47
C ASP A 221 3.16 22.79 -8.00
N THR A 222 4.02 22.27 -7.13
CA THR A 222 4.09 22.70 -5.72
C THR A 222 5.52 22.75 -5.23
N ARG A 223 5.87 23.76 -4.42
CA ARG A 223 7.22 23.92 -3.86
C ARG A 223 7.39 23.23 -2.51
N GLU A 224 6.30 23.07 -1.77
CA GLU A 224 6.28 22.49 -0.43
C GLU A 224 6.52 20.99 -0.48
N VAL A 225 7.46 20.49 0.34
CA VAL A 225 7.81 19.06 0.41
C VAL A 225 6.62 18.22 0.86
N ASP A 226 5.89 18.71 1.87
CA ASP A 226 4.69 18.07 2.43
C ASP A 226 3.64 17.78 1.36
N ALA A 227 3.31 18.77 0.53
CA ALA A 227 2.35 18.60 -0.55
C ALA A 227 2.84 17.58 -1.61
N LYS A 228 4.15 17.56 -1.90
CA LYS A 228 4.75 16.56 -2.80
C LYS A 228 4.64 15.14 -2.23
N LEU A 229 4.83 14.97 -0.92
CA LEU A 229 4.68 13.67 -0.25
C LEU A 229 3.25 13.15 -0.37
N VAL A 230 2.25 14.00 -0.08
CA VAL A 230 0.84 13.60 -0.16
C VAL A 230 0.44 13.27 -1.60
N LYS A 231 0.91 14.07 -2.57
CA LYS A 231 0.66 13.81 -3.99
C LYS A 231 1.32 12.51 -4.47
N LEU A 232 2.59 12.28 -4.10
CA LEU A 232 3.30 11.04 -4.39
C LEU A 232 2.56 9.81 -3.82
N ALA A 233 2.08 9.91 -2.59
CA ALA A 233 1.34 8.82 -1.95
C ALA A 233 0.00 8.55 -2.63
N ARG A 234 -0.70 9.60 -3.08
CA ARG A 234 -1.93 9.44 -3.85
C ARG A 234 -1.71 8.76 -5.19
N ASP A 235 -0.68 9.17 -5.93
CA ASP A 235 -0.39 8.64 -7.27
C ASP A 235 0.09 7.18 -7.22
N THR A 236 0.84 6.81 -6.19
CA THR A 236 1.38 5.46 -5.99
C THR A 236 0.44 4.53 -5.22
N GLY A 237 -0.56 5.07 -4.53
CA GLY A 237 -1.37 4.33 -3.55
C GLY A 237 -0.57 3.90 -2.31
N GLY A 238 0.55 4.56 -2.03
CA GLY A 238 1.41 4.32 -0.89
C GLY A 238 0.91 4.98 0.41
N ALA A 239 1.57 4.65 1.52
CA ALA A 239 1.36 5.33 2.80
C ALA A 239 2.52 6.27 3.12
N VAL A 240 2.22 7.45 3.67
CA VAL A 240 3.24 8.40 4.12
C VAL A 240 3.69 8.03 5.52
N VAL A 241 5.00 7.89 5.73
CA VAL A 241 5.62 7.68 7.03
C VAL A 241 6.20 9.00 7.51
N THR A 242 5.60 9.60 8.54
CA THR A 242 5.98 10.93 9.05
C THR A 242 5.91 11.00 10.58
N ASN A 243 6.69 11.87 11.20
CA ASN A 243 6.54 12.22 12.61
C ASN A 243 5.77 13.53 12.80
N ASP A 244 5.49 14.26 11.72
CA ASP A 244 4.79 15.54 11.75
C ASP A 244 3.27 15.33 11.92
N PHE A 245 2.71 16.02 12.91
CA PHE A 245 1.29 15.98 13.23
C PHE A 245 0.42 16.72 12.21
N ASN A 246 0.91 17.81 11.65
CA ASN A 246 0.19 18.64 10.68
C ASN A 246 0.13 17.92 9.33
N LEU A 247 1.26 17.38 8.86
CA LEU A 247 1.29 16.56 7.63
C LEU A 247 0.33 15.37 7.75
N ASN A 248 0.25 14.75 8.95
CA ASN A 248 -0.70 13.68 9.21
C ASN A 248 -2.16 14.12 8.95
N LYS A 249 -2.60 15.25 9.54
CA LYS A 249 -3.98 15.76 9.34
C LYS A 249 -4.28 16.04 7.88
N VAL A 250 -3.36 16.72 7.20
CA VAL A 250 -3.54 17.11 5.80
C VAL A 250 -3.60 15.89 4.89
N ALA A 251 -2.74 14.90 5.11
CA ALA A 251 -2.70 13.67 4.33
C ALA A 251 -3.97 12.82 4.52
N GLU A 252 -4.44 12.66 5.77
CA GLU A 252 -5.67 11.91 6.08
C GLU A 252 -6.90 12.55 5.43
N LEU A 253 -7.04 13.89 5.48
CA LEU A 253 -8.11 14.62 4.80
C LEU A 253 -8.10 14.43 3.28
N GLN A 254 -6.92 14.15 2.71
CA GLN A 254 -6.72 13.89 1.28
C GLN A 254 -6.83 12.41 0.90
N GLY A 255 -7.29 11.56 1.84
CA GLY A 255 -7.49 10.12 1.62
C GLY A 255 -6.19 9.31 1.55
N VAL A 256 -5.07 9.88 1.99
CA VAL A 256 -3.77 9.21 2.04
C VAL A 256 -3.58 8.56 3.41
N ARG A 257 -3.18 7.28 3.42
CA ARG A 257 -2.87 6.59 4.68
C ARG A 257 -1.56 7.12 5.26
N VAL A 258 -1.56 7.37 6.57
CA VAL A 258 -0.38 7.87 7.28
C VAL A 258 0.06 6.86 8.34
N LEU A 259 1.37 6.62 8.41
CA LEU A 259 2.04 5.85 9.44
C LEU A 259 2.88 6.80 10.29
N ASN A 260 2.38 7.15 11.46
CA ASN A 260 3.08 8.07 12.36
C ASN A 260 3.81 7.31 13.48
N LEU A 261 5.13 7.47 13.60
CA LEU A 261 5.92 6.73 14.59
C LEU A 261 5.63 7.17 16.02
N ASN A 262 5.22 8.42 16.24
CA ASN A 262 4.81 8.89 17.56
C ASN A 262 3.48 8.23 17.97
N ASN A 263 2.56 8.04 17.03
CA ASN A 263 1.32 7.29 17.28
C ASN A 263 1.63 5.83 17.59
N LEU A 264 2.54 5.20 16.83
CA LEU A 264 2.98 3.84 17.10
C LEU A 264 3.62 3.70 18.50
N ALA A 265 4.55 4.59 18.84
CA ALA A 265 5.18 4.59 20.17
C ALA A 265 4.15 4.76 21.30
N ASN A 266 3.14 5.61 21.12
CA ASN A 266 2.06 5.77 22.09
C ASN A 266 1.18 4.51 22.19
N ALA A 267 0.93 3.81 21.09
CA ALA A 267 0.15 2.57 21.07
C ALA A 267 0.89 1.40 21.74
N LEU A 268 2.22 1.45 21.78
CA LEU A 268 3.07 0.46 22.45
C LEU A 268 3.24 0.72 23.96
N LYS A 269 2.69 1.82 24.50
CA LYS A 269 2.76 2.08 25.94
C LYS A 269 1.99 1.00 26.71
N PRO A 270 2.58 0.40 27.77
CA PRO A 270 1.89 -0.58 28.59
C PRO A 270 0.54 -0.08 29.08
N VAL A 271 -0.51 -0.87 28.86
CA VAL A 271 -1.84 -0.58 29.38
C VAL A 271 -1.90 -1.10 30.79
N VAL A 272 -1.60 -0.23 31.75
CA VAL A 272 -1.89 -0.51 33.16
C VAL A 272 -3.41 -0.52 33.35
N LEU A 273 -3.98 -1.60 33.89
CA LEU A 273 -5.42 -1.75 34.15
C LEU A 273 -5.74 -1.64 35.65
N PRO A 274 -6.94 -1.16 36.04
CA PRO A 274 -7.41 -1.28 37.42
C PRO A 274 -7.37 -2.75 37.89
N GLY A 275 -6.83 -2.98 39.08
CA GLY A 275 -6.62 -4.33 39.64
C GLY A 275 -5.29 -5.00 39.25
N GLU A 276 -4.51 -4.42 38.34
CA GLU A 276 -3.17 -4.92 38.02
C GLU A 276 -2.19 -4.65 39.16
N GLU A 277 -1.27 -5.59 39.38
CA GLU A 277 -0.27 -5.53 40.44
C GLU A 277 1.13 -5.36 39.85
N PHE A 278 1.90 -4.43 40.38
CA PHE A 278 3.31 -4.26 40.00
C PHE A 278 4.15 -3.75 41.17
N GLN A 279 5.47 -3.83 41.04
CA GLN A 279 6.40 -3.27 42.02
C GLN A 279 6.82 -1.86 41.58
N ILE A 280 6.90 -0.94 42.55
CA ILE A 280 7.34 0.42 42.31
C ILE A 280 8.15 0.95 43.49
N SER A 281 9.17 1.75 43.19
CA SER A 281 9.96 2.47 44.19
C SER A 281 9.26 3.75 44.59
N VAL A 282 9.09 3.99 45.88
CA VAL A 282 8.55 5.25 46.39
C VAL A 282 9.67 6.28 46.43
N ILE A 283 9.59 7.31 45.59
CA ILE A 283 10.68 8.29 45.42
C ILE A 283 10.51 9.49 46.35
N LYS A 284 9.26 9.96 46.54
CA LYS A 284 8.97 11.14 47.36
C LYS A 284 7.60 11.06 48.00
N GLU A 285 7.36 11.88 49.02
CA GLU A 285 6.02 12.07 49.59
C GLU A 285 5.10 12.82 48.62
N GLY A 286 3.82 12.47 48.65
CA GLY A 286 2.76 13.07 47.87
C GLY A 286 2.26 14.40 48.43
N LYS A 287 1.29 14.99 47.72
CA LYS A 287 0.73 16.28 48.11
C LYS A 287 -0.26 16.15 49.28
N ASP A 288 -1.01 15.05 49.33
CA ASP A 288 -1.92 14.74 50.43
C ASP A 288 -1.21 13.91 51.51
N GLU A 289 -1.67 14.03 52.76
CA GLU A 289 -1.07 13.32 53.89
C GLU A 289 -1.00 11.80 53.64
N ASN A 290 0.14 11.21 53.99
CA ASN A 290 0.46 9.79 53.82
C ASN A 290 0.52 9.28 52.37
N GLN A 291 0.46 10.11 51.32
CA GLN A 291 0.70 9.62 49.96
C GLN A 291 2.19 9.43 49.67
N GLY A 292 2.51 8.40 48.88
CA GLY A 292 3.81 8.24 48.24
C GLY A 292 3.70 8.50 46.74
N ILE A 293 4.78 8.95 46.10
CA ILE A 293 4.87 9.11 44.65
C ILE A 293 6.03 8.29 44.11
N GLY A 294 5.73 7.46 43.13
CA GLY A 294 6.69 6.78 42.26
C GLY A 294 6.51 7.19 40.80
N TYR A 295 7.43 6.76 39.95
CA TYR A 295 7.33 6.93 38.50
C TYR A 295 7.57 5.60 37.81
N LEU A 296 6.77 5.29 36.80
CA LEU A 296 7.08 4.20 35.87
C LEU A 296 8.25 4.58 34.96
N GLU A 297 8.80 3.60 34.26
CA GLU A 297 9.92 3.81 33.32
C GLU A 297 9.59 4.82 32.22
N ASP A 298 8.32 4.96 31.85
CA ASP A 298 7.84 5.91 30.85
C ASP A 298 7.58 7.32 31.40
N GLY A 299 7.84 7.54 32.70
CA GLY A 299 7.62 8.81 33.40
C GLY A 299 6.20 9.02 33.91
N THR A 300 5.29 8.04 33.76
CA THR A 300 3.93 8.11 34.32
C THR A 300 4.00 8.20 35.84
N MET A 301 3.34 9.21 36.41
CA MET A 301 3.30 9.41 37.86
C MET A 301 2.35 8.41 38.51
N VAL A 302 2.85 7.68 39.50
CA VAL A 302 2.10 6.72 40.29
C VAL A 302 1.94 7.25 41.70
N VAL A 303 0.70 7.48 42.10
CA VAL A 303 0.32 7.91 43.45
C VAL A 303 -0.04 6.66 44.26
N ILE A 304 0.60 6.50 45.42
CA ILE A 304 0.45 5.34 46.30
C ILE A 304 -0.26 5.81 47.56
N GLU A 305 -1.51 5.39 47.73
CA GLU A 305 -2.29 5.64 48.95
C GLU A 305 -1.60 5.01 50.16
N ASN A 306 -1.46 5.79 51.24
CA ASN A 306 -0.69 5.41 52.43
C ASN A 306 0.78 5.03 52.14
N GLY A 307 1.37 5.50 51.04
CA GLY A 307 2.77 5.23 50.66
C GLY A 307 3.83 6.17 51.23
N GLY A 308 3.46 7.26 51.92
CA GLY A 308 4.42 8.30 52.35
C GLY A 308 5.51 7.78 53.31
N HIS A 309 5.15 6.89 54.23
CA HIS A 309 6.09 6.25 55.16
C HIS A 309 7.01 5.19 54.50
N LEU A 310 6.81 4.91 53.21
CA LEU A 310 7.55 3.91 52.44
C LEU A 310 8.54 4.55 51.46
N VAL A 311 8.78 5.86 51.55
CA VAL A 311 9.78 6.57 50.75
C VAL A 311 11.16 5.89 50.85
N GLY A 312 11.78 5.67 49.70
CA GLY A 312 13.05 4.95 49.55
C GLY A 312 12.94 3.43 49.50
N LYS A 313 11.73 2.86 49.51
CA LYS A 313 11.50 1.40 49.45
C LYS A 313 10.77 1.01 48.17
N ASP A 314 11.02 -0.23 47.73
CA ASP A 314 10.27 -0.88 46.67
C ASP A 314 9.07 -1.61 47.27
N VAL A 315 7.87 -1.27 46.80
CA VAL A 315 6.61 -1.77 47.33
C VAL A 315 5.76 -2.37 46.21
N ARG A 316 5.04 -3.45 46.51
CA ARG A 316 4.07 -4.03 45.58
C ARG A 316 2.73 -3.30 45.75
N VAL A 317 2.18 -2.81 44.65
CA VAL A 317 0.98 -1.98 44.63
C VAL A 317 -0.06 -2.53 43.68
N VAL A 318 -1.33 -2.28 43.99
CA VAL A 318 -2.51 -2.59 43.16
C VAL A 318 -3.07 -1.29 42.61
N VAL A 319 -3.38 -1.25 41.32
CA VAL A 319 -4.02 -0.10 40.67
C VAL A 319 -5.46 0.04 41.14
N THR A 320 -5.81 1.20 41.69
CA THR A 320 -7.18 1.53 42.10
C THR A 320 -7.91 2.30 41.00
N SER A 321 -7.28 3.32 40.44
CA SER A 321 -7.87 4.14 39.37
C SER A 321 -6.80 4.80 38.51
N ILE A 322 -7.20 5.25 37.33
CA ILE A 322 -6.32 5.90 36.36
C ILE A 322 -6.97 7.23 36.00
N ILE A 323 -6.24 8.32 36.17
CA ILE A 323 -6.71 9.67 35.86
C ILE A 323 -5.82 10.27 34.79
N GLN A 324 -6.41 10.70 33.68
CA GLN A 324 -5.72 11.49 32.68
C GLN A 324 -5.82 12.97 33.06
N THR A 325 -4.67 13.66 33.11
CA THR A 325 -4.62 15.12 33.36
C THR A 325 -3.90 15.84 32.23
N ALA A 326 -3.94 17.18 32.25
CA ALA A 326 -3.26 18.03 31.27
C ALA A 326 -1.73 17.81 31.24
N ALA A 327 -1.13 17.38 32.34
CA ALA A 327 0.31 17.09 32.44
C ALA A 327 0.68 15.64 32.08
N GLY A 328 -0.30 14.76 31.87
CA GLY A 328 -0.08 13.34 31.56
C GLY A 328 -1.01 12.40 32.31
N LYS A 329 -0.72 11.10 32.18
CA LYS A 329 -1.42 10.02 32.87
C LYS A 329 -0.95 9.96 34.32
N MET A 330 -1.87 9.84 35.27
CA MET A 330 -1.61 9.52 36.67
C MET A 330 -2.27 8.19 37.01
N ILE A 331 -1.57 7.34 37.75
CA ILE A 331 -2.07 6.05 38.21
C ILE A 331 -2.17 6.11 39.72
N PHE A 332 -3.38 5.89 40.25
CA PHE A 332 -3.61 5.75 41.68
C PHE A 332 -3.54 4.28 42.05
N THR A 333 -2.82 4.01 43.13
CA THR A 333 -2.53 2.67 43.59
C THR A 333 -2.65 2.60 45.10
N LYS A 334 -2.84 1.39 45.62
CA LYS A 334 -2.76 1.08 47.05
C LYS A 334 -1.70 0.03 47.29
N VAL A 335 -1.06 0.07 48.45
CA VAL A 335 -0.11 -0.99 48.85
C VAL A 335 -0.86 -2.32 48.92
N GLN A 336 -0.32 -3.35 48.29
CA GLN A 336 -0.86 -4.70 48.42
C GLN A 336 -0.53 -5.20 49.82
N ASN A 337 -1.47 -5.05 50.75
CA ASN A 337 -1.38 -5.71 52.05
C ASN A 337 -1.48 -7.22 51.81
N GLY A 338 -0.37 -7.95 51.97
CA GLY A 338 -0.39 -9.40 52.02
C GLY A 338 -1.42 -9.83 53.06
N ASN A 339 -2.41 -10.62 52.65
CA ASN A 339 -3.46 -11.13 53.52
C ASN A 339 -2.87 -11.67 54.82
N ASN A 340 -3.12 -10.94 55.91
CA ASN A 340 -2.96 -11.43 57.27
C ASN A 340 -4.20 -12.29 57.58
N ASN A 341 -4.28 -13.48 56.97
CA ASN A 341 -5.19 -14.54 57.41
C ASN A 341 -4.53 -15.26 58.60
N TYR A 342 -4.48 -14.59 59.74
CA TYR A 342 -4.40 -15.23 61.05
C TYR A 342 -5.57 -14.72 61.89
N ASN A 343 -6.36 -15.69 62.39
CA ASN A 343 -7.45 -15.60 63.37
C ASN A 343 -8.86 -15.19 62.93
N LYS A 344 -9.64 -16.22 62.59
CA LYS A 344 -10.93 -16.63 63.21
C LYS A 344 -11.06 -18.13 62.90
N SER A 345 -11.17 -19.10 63.80
CA SER A 345 -11.39 -19.20 65.25
C SER A 345 -10.68 -20.46 65.75
#